data_AF-A0A2A4J835-F1
#
_entry.id   AF-A0A2A4J835-F1
#
_cell.length_a   1.000
_cell.length_b   1.000
_cell.length_c   1.000
_cell.angle_alpha   90.00
_cell.angle_beta   90.00
_cell.angle_gamma   90.00
#
_symmetry.space_group_name_H-M   'P 1'
#
loop_
_entity.id
_entity.type
_entity.pdbx_description
1 polymer ?
#
loop_
_entity_poly.entity_id
_entity_poly.type
_entity_poly.pdbx_seq_one_letter_code
_entity_poly.pdbx_strand_id
1 'polypeptide(L)'
;MESALWPSGSALSAARLLFLGDFVDRGAHGTELMAYLLAAKLQRPDAVLMVRGNHETRDIQKMFTFYNECIVKYGDLEGTKIWNAINNVFDVLPLAAVIDDKVFCCHGGIPPPWVCPLISAIDKVPVPLTRPAEQSSIAWELLWNDPIKPNKITTTLQLELASNEGFAANTKRGTGHVFDQTALDRFLLANQLSHVVRAHELHQNGFMCQLRGRLISVFSSYHYCGGTNDSGVALLEGGKLRLMRVNTD
;
A
#
# COMPACT_ATOMS: atom_id res chain seq x y z
N MET A 1 16.71 -9.71 12.80
CA MET A 1 15.37 -9.36 13.36
C MET A 1 14.23 -10.24 12.84
N GLU A 2 14.46 -11.04 11.80
CA GLU A 2 13.69 -12.27 11.56
C GLU A 2 13.65 -13.14 12.83
N SER A 3 14.71 -13.13 13.65
CA SER A 3 14.76 -13.75 14.99
C SER A 3 13.97 -13.06 16.11
N ALA A 4 13.53 -11.81 15.97
CA ALA A 4 12.86 -11.04 17.03
C ALA A 4 11.37 -10.81 16.77
N LEU A 5 10.95 -10.78 15.50
CA LEU A 5 9.55 -10.79 15.12
C LEU A 5 9.14 -12.18 14.61
N TRP A 6 9.94 -12.84 13.75
CA TRP A 6 9.63 -14.07 13.00
C TRP A 6 10.46 -15.34 13.35
N PRO A 7 10.93 -15.63 14.58
CA PRO A 7 11.72 -16.84 14.81
C PRO A 7 10.93 -18.13 14.51
N SER A 8 9.61 -18.02 14.32
CA SER A 8 8.68 -19.13 14.13
C SER A 8 7.72 -18.93 12.95
N GLY A 9 7.94 -17.90 12.11
CA GLY A 9 7.06 -17.54 10.99
C GLY A 9 5.72 -16.87 11.38
N SER A 10 5.00 -16.34 10.40
CA SER A 10 3.72 -15.64 10.58
C SER A 10 2.63 -16.49 11.26
N ALA A 11 2.73 -17.82 11.13
CA ALA A 11 1.82 -18.78 11.75
C ALA A 11 1.88 -18.79 13.29
N LEU A 12 3.00 -18.38 13.90
CA LEU A 12 3.23 -18.49 15.34
C LEU A 12 3.34 -17.13 16.07
N SER A 13 3.21 -16.02 15.35
CA SER A 13 3.17 -14.68 15.96
C SER A 13 1.83 -14.40 16.64
N ALA A 14 1.82 -13.97 17.91
CA ALA A 14 0.58 -13.56 18.58
C ALA A 14 -0.05 -12.28 17.98
N ALA A 15 0.70 -11.52 17.17
CA ALA A 15 0.23 -10.26 16.58
C ALA A 15 -0.70 -10.48 15.38
N ARG A 16 -1.51 -9.45 15.10
CA ARG A 16 -2.23 -9.30 13.82
C ARG A 16 -1.33 -8.51 12.86
N LEU A 17 -1.22 -8.99 11.63
CA LEU A 17 -0.42 -8.44 10.54
C LEU A 17 -1.36 -7.81 9.51
N LEU A 18 -1.08 -6.57 9.14
CA LEU A 18 -1.74 -5.91 8.02
C LEU A 18 -0.68 -5.58 6.96
N PHE A 19 -0.79 -6.22 5.80
CA PHE A 19 0.05 -5.94 4.65
C PHE A 19 -0.60 -4.89 3.76
N LEU A 20 0.18 -3.89 3.35
CA LEU A 20 -0.31 -2.72 2.61
C LEU A 20 -0.14 -2.83 1.08
N GLY A 21 -0.15 -4.04 0.51
CA GLY A 21 -0.04 -4.24 -0.93
C GLY A 21 1.39 -4.30 -1.49
N ASP A 22 1.50 -4.30 -2.82
CA ASP A 22 2.74 -4.48 -3.59
C ASP A 22 3.47 -5.79 -3.25
N PHE A 23 2.75 -6.90 -3.39
CA PHE A 23 3.24 -8.25 -3.18
C PHE A 23 4.06 -8.78 -4.37
N VAL A 24 3.87 -8.19 -5.54
CA VAL A 24 4.45 -8.68 -6.80
C VAL A 24 5.18 -7.59 -7.57
N ASP A 25 5.85 -8.00 -8.64
CA ASP A 25 6.79 -7.22 -9.44
C ASP A 25 8.10 -6.87 -8.71
N ARG A 26 9.12 -6.48 -9.50
CA ARG A 26 10.45 -5.99 -9.08
C ARG A 26 11.37 -7.04 -8.47
N GLY A 27 10.84 -7.91 -7.62
CA GLY A 27 11.51 -9.10 -7.11
C GLY A 27 11.39 -10.28 -8.07
N ALA A 28 12.15 -11.34 -7.79
CA ALA A 28 12.14 -12.59 -8.56
C ALA A 28 11.27 -13.69 -7.93
N HIS A 29 10.57 -13.40 -6.82
CA HIS A 29 9.88 -14.40 -5.98
C HIS A 29 8.42 -14.03 -5.68
N GLY A 30 7.73 -13.35 -6.59
CA GLY A 30 6.35 -12.92 -6.38
C GLY A 30 5.39 -14.11 -6.24
N THR A 31 5.61 -15.18 -7.02
CA THR A 31 4.75 -16.39 -6.97
C THR A 31 4.89 -17.14 -5.65
N GLU A 32 6.11 -17.28 -5.13
CA GLU A 32 6.39 -17.91 -3.83
C GLU A 32 5.87 -17.06 -2.66
N LEU A 33 6.05 -15.74 -2.73
CA LEU A 33 5.53 -14.82 -1.72
C LEU A 33 4.00 -14.90 -1.63
N MET A 34 3.31 -14.90 -2.78
CA MET A 34 1.86 -15.06 -2.81
C MET A 34 1.42 -16.42 -2.26
N ALA A 35 2.08 -17.52 -2.63
CA ALA A 35 1.76 -18.83 -2.08
C ALA A 35 1.90 -18.86 -0.55
N TYR A 36 2.97 -18.27 -0.01
CA TYR A 36 3.21 -18.18 1.43
C TYR A 36 2.15 -17.34 2.16
N LEU A 37 1.88 -16.12 1.66
CA LEU A 37 0.91 -15.21 2.29
C LEU A 37 -0.51 -15.78 2.25
N LEU A 38 -0.90 -16.44 1.16
CA LEU A 38 -2.20 -17.09 1.04
C LEU A 38 -2.33 -18.29 1.98
N ALA A 39 -1.29 -19.12 2.10
CA ALA A 39 -1.27 -20.19 3.09
C ALA A 39 -1.39 -19.64 4.52
N ALA A 40 -0.67 -18.58 4.85
CA ALA A 40 -0.76 -17.91 6.16
C ALA A 40 -2.15 -17.30 6.39
N LYS A 41 -2.76 -16.69 5.38
CA LYS A 41 -4.13 -16.16 5.42
C LYS A 41 -5.16 -17.26 5.69
N LEU A 42 -5.02 -18.42 5.06
CA LEU A 42 -5.90 -19.57 5.29
C LEU A 42 -5.73 -20.15 6.70
N GLN A 43 -4.50 -20.19 7.21
CA GLN A 43 -4.23 -20.68 8.57
C GLN A 43 -4.71 -19.70 9.65
N ARG A 44 -4.62 -18.39 9.40
CA ARG A 44 -4.93 -17.33 10.37
C ARG A 44 -5.75 -16.19 9.75
N PRO A 45 -7.01 -16.45 9.35
CA PRO A 45 -7.83 -15.49 8.61
C PRO A 45 -8.06 -14.16 9.35
N ASP A 46 -8.13 -14.18 10.68
CA ASP A 46 -8.37 -12.96 11.48
C ASP A 46 -7.09 -12.18 11.80
N ALA A 47 -5.92 -12.82 11.65
CA ALA A 47 -4.65 -12.22 12.02
C ALA A 47 -3.80 -11.82 10.82
N VAL A 48 -3.95 -12.45 9.64
CA VAL A 48 -3.26 -12.02 8.42
C VAL A 48 -4.25 -11.24 7.58
N LEU A 49 -4.06 -9.93 7.48
CA LEU A 49 -4.89 -9.00 6.73
C LEU A 49 -4.05 -8.42 5.59
N MET A 50 -4.68 -8.21 4.43
CA MET A 50 -4.02 -7.75 3.22
C MET A 50 -4.92 -6.70 2.58
N VAL A 51 -4.35 -5.56 2.22
CA VAL A 51 -4.99 -4.61 1.30
C VAL A 51 -4.26 -4.60 -0.04
N ARG A 52 -4.97 -4.15 -1.07
CA ARG A 52 -4.45 -4.08 -2.44
C ARG A 52 -3.46 -2.93 -2.60
N GLY A 53 -2.36 -3.17 -3.31
CA GLY A 53 -1.43 -2.16 -3.80
C GLY A 53 -1.53 -1.94 -5.30
N ASN A 54 -0.74 -1.01 -5.82
CA ASN A 54 -0.87 -0.61 -7.22
C ASN A 54 -0.31 -1.66 -8.19
N HIS A 55 0.60 -2.52 -7.72
CA HIS A 55 1.14 -3.66 -8.46
C HIS A 55 0.19 -4.88 -8.54
N GLU A 56 -0.89 -4.89 -7.76
CA GLU A 56 -1.93 -5.93 -7.82
C GLU A 56 -2.95 -5.68 -8.96
N THR A 57 -2.47 -5.30 -10.15
CA THR A 57 -3.28 -5.09 -11.35
C THR A 57 -2.62 -5.71 -12.58
N ARG A 58 -3.42 -6.39 -13.42
CA ARG A 58 -2.95 -7.11 -14.61
C ARG A 58 -2.10 -6.24 -15.55
N ASP A 59 -2.52 -5.00 -15.79
CA ASP A 59 -1.81 -4.09 -16.72
C ASP A 59 -0.43 -3.70 -16.20
N ILE A 60 -0.33 -3.45 -14.89
CA ILE A 60 0.93 -3.10 -14.22
C ILE A 60 1.89 -4.30 -14.25
N GLN A 61 1.40 -5.49 -13.94
CA GLN A 61 2.22 -6.71 -13.92
C GLN A 61 2.74 -7.13 -15.30
N LYS A 62 1.97 -6.83 -16.36
CA LYS A 62 2.42 -7.03 -17.75
C LYS A 62 3.46 -6.00 -18.18
N MET A 63 3.39 -4.78 -17.64
CA MET A 63 4.39 -3.73 -17.87
C MET A 63 5.67 -3.98 -17.08
N PHE A 64 5.56 -4.62 -15.91
CA PHE A 64 6.68 -5.00 -15.06
C PHE A 64 7.02 -6.49 -15.18
N THR A 65 7.21 -7.20 -14.07
CA THR A 65 7.95 -8.47 -14.09
C THR A 65 7.10 -9.68 -13.70
N PHE A 66 5.97 -9.51 -13.02
CA PHE A 66 5.25 -10.62 -12.41
C PHE A 66 4.58 -11.53 -13.43
N TYR A 67 4.00 -10.97 -14.50
CA TYR A 67 3.47 -11.78 -15.59
C TYR A 67 4.58 -12.67 -16.18
N ASN A 68 5.70 -12.03 -16.54
CA ASN A 68 6.84 -12.74 -17.12
C ASN A 68 7.49 -13.73 -16.13
N GLU A 69 7.51 -13.43 -14.83
CA GLU A 69 7.97 -14.35 -13.78
C GLU A 69 7.16 -15.65 -13.83
N CYS A 70 5.83 -15.56 -13.91
CA CYS A 70 4.96 -16.73 -13.99
C CYS A 70 5.25 -17.57 -15.24
N ILE A 71 5.42 -16.91 -16.40
CA ILE A 71 5.71 -17.60 -17.66
C ILE A 71 7.09 -18.28 -17.62
N VAL A 72 8.12 -17.58 -17.16
CA VAL A 72 9.49 -18.11 -17.12
C VAL A 72 9.61 -19.31 -16.17
N LYS A 73 8.93 -19.26 -15.02
CA LYS A 73 9.02 -20.34 -14.01
C LYS A 73 8.18 -21.57 -14.33
N TYR A 74 7.01 -21.38 -14.94
CA TYR A 74 6.01 -22.45 -15.06
C TYR A 74 5.62 -22.77 -16.51
N GLY A 75 6.20 -22.08 -17.50
CA GLY A 75 5.83 -22.18 -18.91
C GLY A 75 4.56 -21.42 -19.26
N ASP A 76 4.27 -21.26 -20.56
CA ASP A 76 3.19 -20.40 -21.04
C ASP A 76 1.81 -20.78 -20.48
N LEU A 77 1.46 -22.07 -20.54
CA LEU A 77 0.14 -22.54 -20.15
C LEU A 77 -0.08 -22.46 -18.63
N GLU A 78 0.80 -23.06 -17.84
CA GLU A 78 0.63 -23.10 -16.38
C GLU A 78 0.97 -21.75 -15.74
N GLY A 79 1.96 -21.03 -16.26
CA GLY A 79 2.28 -19.66 -15.83
C GLY A 79 1.09 -18.71 -16.01
N THR A 80 0.40 -18.77 -17.16
CA THR A 80 -0.81 -17.97 -17.39
C THR A 80 -1.93 -18.34 -16.42
N LYS A 81 -2.13 -19.63 -16.12
CA LYS A 81 -3.14 -20.08 -15.15
C LYS A 81 -2.83 -19.58 -13.74
N ILE A 82 -1.58 -19.68 -13.30
CA ILE A 82 -1.12 -19.20 -11.99
C ILE A 82 -1.29 -17.68 -11.89
N TRP A 83 -0.85 -16.93 -12.90
CA TRP A 83 -1.00 -15.48 -12.95
C TRP A 83 -2.47 -15.04 -12.86
N ASN A 84 -3.36 -15.71 -13.59
CA ASN A 84 -4.80 -15.44 -13.52
C ASN A 84 -5.39 -15.79 -12.15
N ALA A 85 -5.02 -16.94 -11.57
CA ALA A 85 -5.51 -17.35 -10.26
C ALA A 85 -5.09 -16.37 -9.15
N ILE A 86 -3.85 -15.89 -9.18
CA ILE A 86 -3.36 -14.87 -8.24
C ILE A 86 -4.09 -13.53 -8.47
N ASN A 87 -4.32 -13.13 -9.71
CA ASN A 87 -5.10 -11.90 -9.97
C ASN A 87 -6.56 -12.01 -9.53
N ASN A 88 -7.18 -13.19 -9.57
CA ASN A 88 -8.52 -13.38 -9.01
C ASN A 88 -8.57 -13.08 -7.51
N VAL A 89 -7.48 -13.34 -6.78
CA VAL A 89 -7.33 -12.91 -5.37
C VAL A 89 -7.21 -11.38 -5.30
N PHE A 90 -6.35 -10.78 -6.11
CA PHE A 90 -6.15 -9.33 -6.12
C PHE A 90 -7.43 -8.55 -6.42
N ASP A 91 -8.29 -9.08 -7.26
CA ASP A 91 -9.56 -8.48 -7.63
C ASP A 91 -10.54 -8.37 -6.44
N VAL A 92 -10.35 -9.17 -5.38
CA VAL A 92 -11.20 -9.17 -4.17
C VAL A 92 -10.50 -8.65 -2.91
N LEU A 93 -9.26 -8.17 -3.03
CA LEU A 93 -8.57 -7.58 -1.89
C LEU A 93 -9.24 -6.26 -1.46
N PRO A 94 -9.41 -6.03 -0.13
CA PRO A 94 -9.81 -4.73 0.38
C PRO A 94 -8.85 -3.63 -0.05
N LEU A 95 -9.35 -2.40 -0.21
CA LEU A 95 -8.53 -1.24 -0.61
C LEU A 95 -7.93 -0.48 0.58
N ALA A 96 -8.56 -0.61 1.74
CA ALA A 96 -8.14 0.07 2.96
C ALA A 96 -8.56 -0.73 4.20
N ALA A 97 -8.00 -0.36 5.34
CA ALA A 97 -8.41 -0.84 6.65
C ALA A 97 -8.46 0.32 7.65
N VAL A 98 -9.28 0.17 8.69
CA VAL A 98 -9.26 1.08 9.85
C VAL A 98 -8.90 0.25 11.08
N ILE A 99 -7.89 0.70 11.81
CA ILE A 99 -7.44 0.06 13.05
C ILE A 99 -7.86 0.95 14.24
N ASP A 100 -8.46 0.31 15.24
CA ASP A 100 -8.94 0.92 16.50
C ASP A 100 -9.80 2.18 16.28
N ASP A 101 -10.57 2.25 15.19
CA ASP A 101 -11.39 3.41 14.79
C ASP A 101 -10.60 4.74 14.67
N LYS A 102 -9.27 4.66 14.52
CA LYS A 102 -8.38 5.81 14.62
C LYS A 102 -7.29 5.88 13.57
N VAL A 103 -6.87 4.76 13.02
CA VAL A 103 -5.76 4.71 12.06
C VAL A 103 -6.28 4.17 10.73
N PHE A 104 -6.27 5.02 9.71
CA PHE A 104 -6.60 4.59 8.35
C PHE A 104 -5.37 4.07 7.64
N CYS A 105 -5.51 2.90 7.03
CA CYS A 105 -4.44 2.19 6.36
C CYS A 105 -4.80 1.97 4.90
N CYS A 106 -3.93 2.38 3.98
CA CYS A 106 -4.07 2.14 2.54
C CYS A 106 -2.69 1.93 1.91
N HIS A 107 -2.63 1.59 0.63
CA HIS A 107 -1.36 1.44 -0.06
C HIS A 107 -0.78 2.81 -0.49
N GLY A 108 -1.54 3.51 -1.32
CA GLY A 108 -1.28 4.81 -1.88
C GLY A 108 -1.45 5.91 -0.84
N GLY A 109 -2.44 6.76 -1.01
CA GLY A 109 -2.66 7.88 -0.12
C GLY A 109 -4.14 8.19 0.04
N ILE A 110 -4.42 9.30 0.72
CA ILE A 110 -5.80 9.75 0.88
C ILE A 110 -6.37 10.19 -0.48
N PRO A 111 -7.64 9.87 -0.77
CA PRO A 111 -8.32 10.37 -1.96
C PRO A 111 -8.77 11.83 -1.77
N PRO A 112 -8.90 12.61 -2.85
CA PRO A 112 -9.51 13.94 -2.79
C PRO A 112 -10.96 13.89 -2.30
N PRO A 113 -11.45 14.93 -1.60
CA PRO A 113 -12.80 14.93 -1.02
C PRO A 113 -13.92 14.90 -2.08
N TRP A 114 -13.65 15.37 -3.30
CA TRP A 114 -14.60 15.27 -4.42
C TRP A 114 -14.66 13.86 -5.05
N VAL A 115 -13.66 13.01 -4.79
CA VAL A 115 -13.66 11.60 -5.22
C VAL A 115 -14.23 10.70 -4.13
N CYS A 116 -13.79 10.88 -2.89
CA CYS A 116 -14.19 10.07 -1.75
C CYS A 116 -14.39 10.98 -0.52
N PRO A 117 -15.60 11.54 -0.32
CA PRO A 117 -15.85 12.51 0.74
C PRO A 117 -15.74 11.90 2.15
N LEU A 118 -16.12 10.63 2.30
CA LEU A 118 -16.01 9.85 3.54
C LEU A 118 -15.50 8.46 3.21
N ILE A 119 -14.74 7.86 4.12
CA ILE A 119 -14.17 6.50 3.95
C ILE A 119 -15.26 5.43 3.77
N SER A 120 -16.48 5.67 4.25
CA SER A 120 -17.63 4.77 4.01
C SER A 120 -18.05 4.69 2.53
N ALA A 121 -17.56 5.58 1.67
CA ALA A 121 -17.76 5.46 0.23
C ALA A 121 -16.90 4.33 -0.38
N ILE A 122 -15.83 3.91 0.30
CA ILE A 122 -14.97 2.80 -0.13
C ILE A 122 -15.76 1.49 -0.14
N ASP A 123 -16.70 1.30 0.78
CA ASP A 123 -17.56 0.11 0.86
C ASP A 123 -18.48 -0.07 -0.36
N LYS A 124 -18.63 0.97 -1.19
CA LYS A 124 -19.44 0.96 -2.41
C LYS A 124 -18.63 0.60 -3.66
N VAL A 125 -17.31 0.45 -3.54
CA VAL A 125 -16.46 0.03 -4.66
C VAL A 125 -16.84 -1.39 -5.07
N PRO A 126 -17.04 -1.68 -6.38
CA PRO A 126 -17.44 -3.00 -6.83
C PRO A 126 -16.38 -4.06 -6.54
N VAL A 127 -16.84 -5.24 -6.13
CA VAL A 127 -16.01 -6.43 -5.93
C VAL A 127 -16.63 -7.58 -6.74
N PRO A 128 -15.89 -8.25 -7.65
CA PRO A 128 -14.46 -8.09 -7.94
C PRO A 128 -14.12 -6.82 -8.74
N LEU A 129 -12.95 -6.23 -8.46
CA LEU A 129 -12.41 -5.04 -9.12
C LEU A 129 -11.29 -5.44 -10.10
N THR A 130 -11.65 -5.97 -11.26
CA THR A 130 -10.70 -6.54 -12.24
C THR A 130 -9.85 -5.48 -12.97
N ARG A 131 -10.38 -4.27 -13.13
CA ARG A 131 -9.79 -3.11 -13.82
C ARG A 131 -9.99 -1.83 -13.01
N PRO A 132 -9.23 -1.63 -11.92
CA PRO A 132 -9.42 -0.50 -10.99
C PRO A 132 -9.49 0.88 -11.66
N ALA A 133 -8.61 1.14 -12.65
CA ALA A 133 -8.56 2.41 -13.36
C ALA A 133 -9.86 2.79 -14.07
N GLU A 134 -10.59 1.80 -14.60
CA GLU A 134 -11.83 2.01 -15.34
C GLU A 134 -13.06 1.95 -14.44
N GLN A 135 -12.98 1.18 -13.35
CA GLN A 135 -14.14 0.81 -12.53
C GLN A 135 -14.33 1.70 -11.30
N SER A 136 -13.28 2.30 -10.76
CA SER A 136 -13.39 3.11 -9.54
C SER A 136 -12.26 4.12 -9.39
N SER A 137 -12.61 5.41 -9.49
CA SER A 137 -11.71 6.50 -9.14
C SER A 137 -11.28 6.44 -7.68
N ILE A 138 -12.17 6.06 -6.75
CA ILE A 138 -11.83 5.89 -5.33
C ILE A 138 -10.70 4.87 -5.17
N ALA A 139 -10.82 3.70 -5.81
CA ALA A 139 -9.77 2.70 -5.77
C ALA A 139 -8.47 3.23 -6.35
N TRP A 140 -8.54 3.89 -7.51
CA TRP A 140 -7.36 4.41 -8.18
C TRP A 140 -6.58 5.42 -7.32
N GLU A 141 -7.27 6.37 -6.69
CA GLU A 141 -6.67 7.36 -5.77
C GLU A 141 -6.02 6.69 -4.55
N LEU A 142 -6.68 5.69 -3.96
CA LEU A 142 -6.14 4.92 -2.82
C LEU A 142 -4.89 4.10 -3.16
N LEU A 143 -4.69 3.76 -4.44
CA LEU A 143 -3.54 2.98 -4.89
C LEU A 143 -2.35 3.88 -5.31
N TRP A 144 -2.58 5.09 -5.80
CA TRP A 144 -1.54 5.87 -6.49
C TRP A 144 -1.13 7.20 -5.83
N ASN A 145 -1.91 7.69 -4.86
CA ASN A 145 -1.62 8.99 -4.29
C ASN A 145 -0.34 8.99 -3.44
N ASP A 146 0.38 10.11 -3.49
CA ASP A 146 1.63 10.32 -2.75
C ASP A 146 1.53 11.60 -1.89
N PRO A 147 2.15 11.66 -0.70
CA PRO A 147 2.31 12.93 -0.01
C PRO A 147 3.30 13.85 -0.75
N ILE A 148 3.13 15.17 -0.61
CA ILE A 148 4.12 16.12 -1.12
C ILE A 148 5.50 15.91 -0.48
N LYS A 149 6.55 16.20 -1.25
CA LYS A 149 7.94 16.24 -0.73
C LYS A 149 8.34 17.70 -0.53
N PRO A 150 8.65 18.15 0.71
CA PRO A 150 8.94 19.55 0.99
C PRO A 150 10.04 20.16 0.10
N ASN A 151 11.03 19.35 -0.28
CA ASN A 151 12.14 19.76 -1.14
C ASN A 151 11.81 19.82 -2.65
N LYS A 152 10.56 19.56 -3.05
CA LYS A 152 10.11 19.56 -4.46
C LYS A 152 8.93 20.51 -4.71
N ILE A 153 8.66 21.45 -3.80
CA ILE A 153 7.55 22.39 -3.95
C ILE A 153 7.98 23.52 -4.88
N THR A 154 7.37 23.57 -6.07
CA THR A 154 7.47 24.69 -7.00
C THR A 154 6.33 25.68 -6.78
N THR A 155 6.46 26.91 -7.27
CA THR A 155 5.38 27.92 -7.20
C THR A 155 4.08 27.41 -7.86
N THR A 156 4.20 26.74 -9.01
CA THR A 156 3.05 26.15 -9.71
C THR A 156 2.36 25.08 -8.86
N LEU A 157 3.13 24.17 -8.24
CA LEU A 157 2.58 23.15 -7.36
C LEU A 157 1.88 23.78 -6.15
N GLN A 158 2.46 24.82 -5.57
CA GLN A 158 1.87 25.51 -4.42
C GLN A 158 0.54 26.20 -4.76
N LEU A 159 0.44 26.82 -5.94
CA LEU A 159 -0.80 27.43 -6.42
C LEU A 159 -1.88 26.38 -6.67
N GLU A 160 -1.53 25.24 -7.24
CA GLU A 160 -2.46 24.13 -7.49
C GLU A 160 -2.98 23.55 -6.18
N LEU A 161 -2.09 23.23 -5.23
CA LEU A 161 -2.46 22.75 -3.89
C LEU A 161 -3.43 23.71 -3.18
N ALA A 162 -3.14 25.02 -3.25
CA ALA A 162 -3.99 26.04 -2.63
C ALA A 162 -5.37 26.15 -3.31
N SER A 163 -5.44 25.92 -4.61
CA SER A 163 -6.67 26.01 -5.40
C SER A 163 -7.54 24.75 -5.30
N ASN A 164 -6.93 23.60 -5.00
CA ASN A 164 -7.56 22.28 -5.06
C ASN A 164 -7.58 21.58 -3.68
N GLU A 165 -7.90 22.33 -2.62
CA GLU A 165 -8.14 21.80 -1.26
C GLU A 165 -6.97 20.96 -0.70
N GLY A 166 -5.73 21.31 -1.06
CA GLY A 166 -4.52 20.62 -0.63
C GLY A 166 -4.07 19.46 -1.54
N PHE A 167 -4.67 19.31 -2.72
CA PHE A 167 -4.29 18.30 -3.73
C PHE A 167 -3.73 18.93 -5.00
N ALA A 168 -2.88 18.19 -5.71
CA ALA A 168 -2.37 18.58 -7.03
C ALA A 168 -2.05 17.34 -7.87
N ALA A 169 -1.91 17.48 -9.18
CA ALA A 169 -1.60 16.36 -10.06
C ALA A 169 -0.25 15.70 -9.68
N ASN A 170 -0.23 14.37 -9.58
CA ASN A 170 0.99 13.63 -9.30
C ASN A 170 1.81 13.41 -10.58
N THR A 171 2.64 14.40 -10.92
CA THR A 171 3.50 14.38 -12.11
C THR A 171 4.56 13.27 -12.08
N LYS A 172 4.98 12.83 -10.88
CA LYS A 172 5.95 11.72 -10.72
C LYS A 172 5.35 10.39 -11.16
N ARG A 173 4.08 10.14 -10.84
CA ARG A 173 3.38 8.91 -11.21
C ARG A 173 2.69 9.01 -12.58
N GLY A 174 2.40 10.23 -13.04
CA GLY A 174 1.60 10.47 -14.25
C GLY A 174 0.12 10.17 -14.04
N THR A 175 -0.31 9.93 -12.80
CA THR A 175 -1.69 9.61 -12.43
C THR A 175 -1.92 9.82 -10.93
N GLY A 176 -3.18 9.95 -10.51
CA GLY A 176 -3.54 10.27 -9.12
C GLY A 176 -3.05 11.67 -8.71
N HIS A 177 -3.02 11.90 -7.40
CA HIS A 177 -2.72 13.20 -6.82
C HIS A 177 -1.60 13.13 -5.78
N VAL A 178 -0.91 14.26 -5.64
CA VAL A 178 -0.15 14.55 -4.43
C VAL A 178 -1.00 15.33 -3.45
N PHE A 179 -0.77 15.12 -2.15
CA PHE A 179 -1.54 15.79 -1.09
C PHE A 179 -0.65 16.40 -0.01
N ASP A 180 -1.08 17.54 0.54
CA ASP A 180 -0.37 18.29 1.57
C ASP A 180 -0.96 18.10 2.98
N GLN A 181 -0.46 18.90 3.93
CA GLN A 181 -0.96 18.92 5.30
C GLN A 181 -2.44 19.31 5.37
N THR A 182 -2.88 20.25 4.53
CA THR A 182 -4.26 20.76 4.52
C THR A 182 -5.23 19.65 4.14
N ALA A 183 -4.91 18.90 3.08
CA ALA A 183 -5.66 17.74 2.63
C ALA A 183 -5.73 16.66 3.72
N LEU A 184 -4.59 16.32 4.35
CA LEU A 184 -4.55 15.33 5.42
C LEU A 184 -5.41 15.74 6.62
N ASP A 185 -5.35 17.00 7.04
CA ASP A 185 -6.05 17.49 8.22
C ASP A 185 -7.56 17.41 8.03
N ARG A 186 -8.02 17.80 6.85
CA ARG A 186 -9.41 17.67 6.45
C ARG A 186 -9.86 16.21 6.41
N PHE A 187 -9.08 15.34 5.77
CA PHE A 187 -9.44 13.92 5.66
C PHE A 187 -9.58 13.28 7.05
N LEU A 188 -8.62 13.51 7.94
CA LEU A 188 -8.65 12.99 9.30
C LEU A 188 -9.85 13.53 10.09
N LEU A 189 -10.11 14.84 9.99
CA LEU A 189 -11.25 15.48 10.67
C LEU A 189 -12.59 14.93 10.20
N ALA A 190 -12.81 14.89 8.88
CA ALA A 190 -14.08 14.44 8.28
C ALA A 190 -14.42 12.98 8.66
N ASN A 191 -13.39 12.15 8.84
CA ASN A 191 -13.54 10.72 9.12
C ASN A 191 -13.29 10.36 10.60
N GLN A 192 -13.07 11.36 11.47
CA GLN A 192 -12.80 11.17 12.92
C GLN A 192 -11.59 10.28 13.24
N LEU A 193 -10.58 10.33 12.35
CA LEU A 193 -9.34 9.58 12.43
C LEU A 193 -8.22 10.42 13.04
N SER A 194 -7.16 9.75 13.49
CA SER A 194 -5.97 10.38 14.05
C SER A 194 -4.75 10.33 13.14
N HIS A 195 -4.56 9.22 12.41
CA HIS A 195 -3.37 8.97 11.60
C HIS A 195 -3.73 8.25 10.30
N VAL A 196 -2.86 8.41 9.31
CA VAL A 196 -2.82 7.58 8.10
C VAL A 196 -1.51 6.79 8.11
N VAL A 197 -1.58 5.49 7.86
CA VAL A 197 -0.43 4.62 7.61
C VAL A 197 -0.52 4.12 6.17
N ARG A 198 0.56 4.27 5.41
CA ARG A 198 0.63 3.95 3.98
C ARG A 198 1.92 3.23 3.58
N ALA A 199 2.02 2.81 2.30
CA ALA A 199 3.21 2.19 1.72
C ALA A 199 3.70 2.91 0.45
N HIS A 200 3.95 2.18 -0.66
CA HIS A 200 4.16 2.67 -2.05
C HIS A 200 5.42 3.52 -2.36
N GLU A 201 5.99 4.21 -1.38
CA GLU A 201 7.22 5.00 -1.55
C GLU A 201 8.40 4.42 -0.77
N LEU A 202 9.51 4.28 -1.49
CA LEU A 202 10.79 3.90 -0.92
C LEU A 202 11.28 4.99 0.06
N HIS A 203 11.63 4.56 1.26
CA HIS A 203 12.33 5.37 2.26
C HIS A 203 13.60 4.66 2.71
N GLN A 204 14.71 5.39 2.83
CA GLN A 204 16.03 4.81 3.09
C GLN A 204 16.07 3.98 4.38
N ASN A 205 15.35 4.41 5.43
CA ASN A 205 15.29 3.71 6.72
C ASN A 205 14.13 2.72 6.81
N GLY A 206 13.44 2.43 5.70
CA GLY A 206 12.26 1.57 5.65
C GLY A 206 10.97 2.21 6.16
N PHE A 207 11.01 3.45 6.66
CA PHE A 207 9.81 4.21 7.02
C PHE A 207 10.06 5.72 7.00
N MET A 208 9.00 6.51 7.02
CA MET A 208 9.05 7.96 7.19
C MET A 208 7.83 8.49 7.93
N CYS A 209 8.07 9.42 8.85
CA CYS A 209 7.05 10.20 9.53
C CYS A 209 6.89 11.55 8.83
N GLN A 210 5.71 11.85 8.32
CA GLN A 210 5.42 12.98 7.44
C GLN A 210 4.24 13.80 7.99
N LEU A 211 4.04 14.99 7.44
CA LEU A 211 2.86 15.82 7.66
C LEU A 211 2.48 15.96 9.15
N ARG A 212 3.40 16.58 9.92
CA ARG A 212 3.31 16.79 11.37
C ARG A 212 3.11 15.49 12.16
N GLY A 213 3.66 14.40 11.65
CA GLY A 213 3.66 13.09 12.29
C GLY A 213 2.35 12.31 12.16
N ARG A 214 1.37 12.82 11.42
CA ARG A 214 0.07 12.16 11.23
C ARG A 214 -0.02 11.29 9.99
N LEU A 215 0.98 11.35 9.11
CA LEU A 215 1.16 10.40 8.01
C LEU A 215 2.42 9.59 8.24
N ILE A 216 2.29 8.27 8.17
CA ILE A 216 3.40 7.33 8.28
C ILE A 216 3.46 6.51 7.01
N SER A 217 4.62 6.50 6.39
CA SER A 217 4.92 5.65 5.24
C SER A 217 5.84 4.53 5.70
N VAL A 218 5.49 3.28 5.44
CA VAL A 218 6.32 2.09 5.69
C VAL A 218 6.73 1.45 4.38
N PHE A 219 7.93 0.88 4.36
CA PHE A 219 8.49 0.19 3.21
C PHE A 219 9.25 -1.02 3.68
N SER A 220 8.71 -2.21 3.39
CA SER A 220 9.16 -3.47 4.01
C SER A 220 10.06 -4.32 3.10
N SER A 221 10.55 -3.77 1.99
CA SER A 221 11.49 -4.45 1.09
C SER A 221 12.92 -3.98 1.33
N TYR A 222 13.77 -4.84 1.87
CA TYR A 222 15.19 -4.57 2.10
C TYR A 222 15.99 -4.61 0.78
N HIS A 223 16.98 -3.72 0.62
CA HIS A 223 17.82 -3.62 -0.59
C HIS A 223 17.02 -3.63 -1.90
N TYR A 224 15.93 -2.86 -1.92
CA TYR A 224 14.97 -2.87 -3.00
C TYR A 224 15.62 -2.53 -4.34
N CYS A 225 15.42 -3.42 -5.32
CA CYS A 225 16.04 -3.36 -6.64
C CYS A 225 17.58 -3.24 -6.62
N GLY A 226 18.25 -3.87 -5.65
CA GLY A 226 19.71 -3.78 -5.48
C GLY A 226 20.18 -2.47 -4.84
N GLY A 227 19.27 -1.70 -4.26
CA GLY A 227 19.58 -0.50 -3.49
C GLY A 227 20.16 -0.81 -2.11
N THR A 228 20.33 0.24 -1.30
CA THR A 228 20.93 0.18 0.05
C THR A 228 19.95 0.54 1.17
N ASN A 229 18.65 0.54 0.87
CA ASN A 229 17.64 0.89 1.87
C ASN A 229 17.43 -0.23 2.88
N ASP A 230 17.12 0.18 4.10
CA ASP A 230 16.59 -0.69 5.14
C ASP A 230 15.11 -1.00 4.88
N SER A 231 14.58 -1.97 5.63
CA SER A 231 13.15 -2.27 5.66
C SER A 231 12.52 -1.82 6.98
N GLY A 232 11.23 -1.52 7.00
CA GLY A 232 10.54 -1.02 8.17
C GLY A 232 9.11 -1.51 8.30
N VAL A 233 8.63 -1.54 9.55
CA VAL A 233 7.25 -1.89 9.93
C VAL A 233 6.73 -0.90 10.97
N ALA A 234 5.40 -0.79 11.06
CA ALA A 234 4.74 -0.03 12.11
C ALA A 234 4.01 -0.98 13.07
N LEU A 235 4.24 -0.83 14.36
CA LEU A 235 3.60 -1.57 15.43
C LEU A 235 2.62 -0.65 16.17
N LEU A 236 1.34 -0.99 16.15
CA LEU A 236 0.32 -0.36 16.98
C LEU A 236 0.06 -1.23 18.21
N GLU A 237 0.37 -0.72 19.39
CA GLU A 237 0.17 -1.41 20.66
C GLU A 237 -0.22 -0.42 21.75
N GLY A 238 -1.32 -0.68 22.46
CA GLY A 238 -1.77 0.16 23.58
C GLY A 238 -2.01 1.63 23.17
N GLY A 239 -2.57 1.85 21.97
CA GLY A 239 -2.80 3.18 21.40
C GLY A 239 -1.53 3.93 20.99
N LYS A 240 -0.36 3.28 21.00
CA LYS A 240 0.91 3.88 20.59
C LYS A 240 1.39 3.26 19.29
N LEU A 241 1.74 4.13 18.35
CA LEU A 241 2.31 3.73 17.07
C LEU A 241 3.85 3.84 17.13
N ARG A 242 4.53 2.71 16.96
CA ARG A 242 5.99 2.60 17.00
C ARG A 242 6.51 2.20 15.62
N LEU A 243 7.58 2.85 15.17
CA LEU A 243 8.24 2.53 13.90
C LEU A 243 9.48 1.69 14.20
N MET A 244 9.58 0.55 13.55
CA MET A 244 10.65 -0.41 13.77
C MET A 244 11.37 -0.65 12.46
N ARG A 245 12.66 -0.38 12.45
CA ARG A 245 13.53 -0.79 11.36
C ARG A 245 13.80 -2.27 11.49
N VAL A 246 13.63 -3.02 10.40
CA VAL A 246 13.88 -4.45 10.32
C VAL A 246 15.17 -4.66 9.52
N ASN A 247 16.22 -5.08 10.23
CA ASN A 247 17.48 -5.48 9.64
C ASN A 247 17.50 -7.01 9.46
N THR A 248 18.00 -7.44 8.30
CA THR A 248 18.21 -8.84 7.92
C THR A 248 19.65 -9.32 8.19
N ASP A 249 20.52 -8.44 8.69
CA ASP A 249 21.86 -8.78 9.19
C ASP A 249 21.82 -9.44 10.58
#